data_AF-A0A671N2N6-F1
#
_entry.id   AF-A0A671N2N6-F1
#
_cell.length_a   1.000
_cell.length_b   1.000
_cell.length_c   1.000
_cell.angle_alpha   90.00
_cell.angle_beta   90.00
_cell.angle_gamma   90.00
#
_symmetry.space_group_name_H-M   'P 1'
#
loop_
_entity.id
_entity.type
_entity.pdbx_description
1 polymer ?
#
loop_
_entity_poly.entity_id
_entity_poly.type
_entity_poly.pdbx_seq_one_letter_code
_entity_poly.pdbx_strand_id
1 'polypeptide(L)'
;MDPALSKLLIGLAVNISRSDGRIHSATVKTVSATKSTVNVEWAEKDFSPFRPHRSSHCVREIKSSGSLIFKLASRPNKQFYQMIEEYRETLEKVPMSLSDPVKPHRICVCVRKRPLNKKELAKKEIDVVTIPGNGALLLHEPKQKVDLTKYLENQTFHFDYSFDEDATNDLVYRFSAKPLVKTIFEGGMATCFAYGQTGSGKTHTMGGDFSGKSQNSSKGIYALAAQDVFTLLRQKRYADIDLCPYVTFFEIYNGKVFDLLNKKAKLRVLEDEKQQVNVVGLQEVPVSSVDDVIKMMEVGSACRTSGQTFANASSSRSHAVLQVILRRRNFLHGKFSLVDLAGNERGTDVSSNDRHTIVETAEINRSLLALKECIRSLGQNSEHIPFRMSKLTQVLRDSFIGENSRTCMIAMISPGMNSCEYTLNTLRYESVLPAFEAISQVSEMEERFYEELKVCSFLVTCSEWAALF
;
A
#
# COMPACT_ATOMS: atom_id res chain seq x y z
N MET A 1 31.42 -25.05 -4.52
CA MET A 1 32.30 -24.01 -5.11
C MET A 1 31.68 -23.54 -6.41
N ASP A 2 31.67 -22.24 -6.66
CA ASP A 2 31.23 -21.69 -7.96
C ASP A 2 32.19 -22.19 -9.06
N PRO A 3 31.73 -22.97 -10.06
CA PRO A 3 32.58 -23.52 -11.12
C PRO A 3 33.20 -22.45 -12.03
N ALA A 4 32.73 -21.19 -11.94
CA ALA A 4 33.36 -20.05 -12.61
C ALA A 4 34.61 -19.54 -11.86
N LEU A 5 34.60 -19.55 -10.53
CA LEU A 5 35.73 -19.11 -9.71
C LEU A 5 36.92 -20.07 -9.79
N SER A 6 36.68 -21.36 -10.03
CA SER A 6 37.75 -22.35 -10.23
C SER A 6 38.56 -22.16 -11.52
N LYS A 7 38.11 -21.28 -12.44
CA LYS A 7 38.82 -20.95 -13.69
C LYS A 7 39.66 -19.67 -13.58
N LEU A 8 39.51 -18.90 -12.52
CA LEU A 8 40.23 -17.64 -12.31
C LEU A 8 41.50 -17.93 -11.50
N LEU A 9 42.64 -17.92 -12.17
CA LEU A 9 43.96 -18.08 -11.54
C LEU A 9 44.55 -16.70 -11.23
N ILE A 10 45.29 -16.60 -10.12
CA ILE A 10 46.09 -15.42 -9.81
C ILE A 10 47.09 -15.19 -10.95
N GLY A 11 47.14 -13.97 -11.48
CA GLY A 11 47.95 -13.60 -12.65
C GLY A 11 47.21 -13.67 -13.99
N LEU A 12 45.96 -14.16 -14.04
CA LEU A 12 45.18 -14.17 -15.27
C LEU A 12 44.75 -12.75 -15.67
N ALA A 13 44.93 -12.41 -16.95
CA ALA A 13 44.38 -11.19 -17.53
C ALA A 13 42.88 -11.36 -17.85
N VAL A 14 42.06 -10.46 -17.35
CA VAL A 14 40.60 -10.44 -17.52
C VAL A 14 40.14 -9.07 -18.00
N ASN A 15 39.10 -9.06 -18.83
CA ASN A 15 38.49 -7.80 -19.28
C ASN A 15 37.43 -7.35 -18.27
N ILE A 16 37.54 -6.11 -17.79
CA ILE A 16 36.57 -5.47 -16.91
C ILE A 16 35.85 -4.36 -17.67
N SER A 17 34.52 -4.30 -17.54
CA SER A 17 33.69 -3.22 -18.10
C SER A 17 33.45 -2.16 -17.04
N ARG A 18 33.65 -0.90 -17.39
CA ARG A 18 33.30 0.27 -16.57
C ARG A 18 31.83 0.61 -16.74
N SER A 19 31.32 1.45 -15.83
CA SER A 19 29.95 2.00 -15.87
C SER A 19 29.72 2.94 -17.07
N ASP A 20 30.79 3.45 -17.69
CA ASP A 20 30.75 4.25 -18.92
C ASP A 20 30.84 3.40 -20.21
N GLY A 21 30.81 2.07 -20.08
CA GLY A 21 30.85 1.12 -21.20
C GLY A 21 32.25 0.80 -21.75
N ARG A 22 33.32 1.38 -21.19
CA ARG A 22 34.70 1.08 -21.64
C ARG A 22 35.18 -0.25 -21.06
N ILE A 23 35.84 -1.06 -21.91
CA ILE A 23 36.42 -2.35 -21.54
C ILE A 23 37.94 -2.21 -21.42
N HIS A 24 38.49 -2.59 -20.27
CA HIS A 24 39.93 -2.52 -19.98
C HIS A 24 40.44 -3.87 -19.47
N SER A 25 41.71 -4.18 -19.76
CA SER A 25 42.36 -5.40 -19.27
C SER A 25 42.89 -5.19 -17.85
N ALA A 26 42.60 -6.13 -16.95
CA ALA A 26 43.01 -6.13 -15.56
C ALA A 26 43.60 -7.50 -15.17
N THR A 27 44.50 -7.53 -14.20
CA THR A 27 45.16 -8.76 -13.73
C THR A 27 44.57 -9.20 -12.40
N VAL A 28 44.19 -10.47 -12.29
CA VAL A 28 43.68 -11.06 -11.04
C VAL A 28 44.80 -11.18 -10.01
N LYS A 29 44.61 -10.60 -8.81
CA LYS A 29 45.59 -10.61 -7.72
C LYS A 29 45.23 -11.61 -6.63
N THR A 30 43.97 -11.68 -6.22
CA THR A 30 43.52 -12.66 -5.24
C THR A 30 42.11 -13.14 -5.57
N VAL A 31 41.82 -14.39 -5.21
CA VAL A 31 40.52 -15.03 -5.39
C VAL A 31 40.08 -15.58 -4.03
N SER A 32 38.95 -15.12 -3.53
CA SER A 32 38.34 -15.60 -2.29
C SER A 32 37.14 -16.49 -2.59
N ALA A 33 37.33 -17.80 -2.54
CA ALA A 33 36.26 -18.77 -2.77
C ALA A 33 35.17 -18.73 -1.67
N THR A 34 35.55 -18.39 -0.44
CA THR A 34 34.61 -18.25 0.71
C THR A 34 33.75 -17.01 0.61
N LYS A 35 34.31 -15.88 0.16
CA LYS A 35 33.54 -14.62 0.00
C LYS A 35 32.94 -14.45 -1.40
N SER A 36 33.22 -15.37 -2.32
CA SER A 36 32.89 -15.25 -3.75
C SER A 36 33.36 -13.91 -4.35
N THR A 37 34.56 -13.46 -3.98
CA THR A 37 35.13 -12.18 -4.45
C THR A 37 36.47 -12.37 -5.15
N VAL A 38 36.78 -11.49 -6.09
CA VAL A 38 38.03 -11.45 -6.84
C VAL A 38 38.57 -10.02 -6.80
N ASN A 39 39.83 -9.87 -6.42
CA ASN A 39 40.54 -8.58 -6.50
C ASN A 39 41.34 -8.53 -7.79
N VAL A 40 41.16 -7.44 -8.53
CA VAL A 40 41.88 -7.19 -9.79
C VAL A 40 42.63 -5.86 -9.72
N GLU A 41 43.76 -5.80 -10.41
CA GLU A 41 44.59 -4.62 -10.55
C GLU A 41 44.75 -4.25 -12.03
N TRP A 42 44.67 -2.97 -12.36
CA TRP A 42 44.96 -2.46 -13.70
C TRP A 42 45.70 -1.12 -13.61
N ALA A 43 46.39 -0.77 -14.71
CA ALA A 43 47.06 0.51 -14.86
C ALA A 43 46.28 1.39 -15.84
N GLU A 44 46.00 2.63 -15.44
CA GLU A 44 45.36 3.62 -16.29
C GLU A 44 46.43 4.57 -16.85
N LYS A 45 46.44 4.77 -18.19
CA LYS A 45 47.24 5.79 -18.85
C LYS A 45 46.34 6.97 -19.17
N ASP A 46 46.47 8.06 -18.42
CA ASP A 46 45.78 9.31 -18.74
C ASP A 46 46.34 9.92 -20.02
N PHE A 47 45.54 9.94 -21.08
CA PHE A 47 45.79 10.76 -22.27
C PHE A 47 45.06 12.10 -22.09
N SER A 48 45.73 13.04 -21.43
CA SER A 48 45.36 14.46 -21.51
C SER A 48 46.47 15.22 -22.25
N PRO A 49 46.17 16.06 -23.27
CA PRO A 49 47.21 16.72 -24.07
C PRO A 49 48.04 17.77 -23.30
N PHE A 50 47.70 18.06 -22.04
CA PHE A 50 48.23 19.20 -21.28
C PHE A 50 48.76 18.88 -19.88
N ARG A 51 49.01 17.61 -19.51
CA ARG A 51 49.70 17.24 -18.26
C ARG A 51 50.64 16.04 -18.44
N PRO A 52 51.77 15.98 -17.71
CA PRO A 52 52.72 14.87 -17.82
C PRO A 52 52.08 13.55 -17.36
N HIS A 53 52.47 12.45 -18.02
CA HIS A 53 51.96 11.11 -17.78
C HIS A 53 52.07 10.70 -16.30
N ARG A 54 50.93 10.52 -15.63
CA ARG A 54 50.83 9.79 -14.36
C ARG A 54 50.18 8.43 -14.64
N SER A 55 50.83 7.36 -14.21
CA SER A 55 50.24 6.03 -14.14
C SER A 55 49.51 5.88 -12.81
N SER A 56 48.19 5.74 -12.87
CA SER A 56 47.34 5.52 -11.70
C SER A 56 47.20 4.01 -11.47
N HIS A 57 47.61 3.51 -10.31
CA HIS A 57 47.34 2.13 -9.88
C HIS A 57 46.00 2.08 -9.14
N CYS A 58 45.08 1.24 -9.60
CA CYS A 58 43.75 1.12 -9.01
C CYS A 58 43.47 -0.35 -8.63
N VAL A 59 42.92 -0.57 -7.43
CA VAL A 59 42.56 -1.90 -6.90
C VAL A 59 41.08 -1.89 -6.52
N ARG A 60 40.31 -2.88 -6.99
CA ARG A 60 38.88 -3.00 -6.68
C ARG A 60 38.50 -4.44 -6.36
N GLU A 61 37.70 -4.62 -5.32
CA GLU A 61 37.07 -5.89 -4.99
C GLU A 61 35.78 -6.07 -5.82
N ILE A 62 35.71 -7.14 -6.60
CA ILE A 62 34.56 -7.47 -7.43
C ILE A 62 33.92 -8.74 -6.87
N LYS A 63 32.63 -8.67 -6.52
CA LYS A 63 31.85 -9.85 -6.13
C LYS A 63 31.49 -10.64 -7.40
N SER A 64 31.69 -11.96 -7.37
CA SER A 64 31.25 -12.85 -8.44
C SER A 64 29.74 -12.72 -8.62
N SER A 65 29.34 -12.09 -9.71
CA SER A 65 27.96 -12.10 -10.20
C SER A 65 27.49 -13.52 -10.60
N GLY A 66 28.40 -14.52 -10.61
CA GLY A 66 28.15 -15.88 -11.09
C GLY A 66 27.08 -16.66 -10.32
N SER A 67 27.01 -16.49 -9.00
CA SER A 67 25.99 -17.15 -8.14
C SER A 67 24.57 -16.65 -8.45
N LEU A 68 24.42 -15.36 -8.76
CA LEU A 68 23.16 -14.76 -9.21
C LEU A 68 22.85 -15.16 -10.66
N ILE A 69 23.83 -15.06 -11.56
CA ILE A 69 23.66 -15.34 -13.00
C ILE A 69 23.19 -16.78 -13.27
N PHE A 70 23.69 -17.79 -12.55
CA PHE A 70 23.28 -19.19 -12.76
C PHE A 70 21.86 -19.50 -12.24
N LYS A 71 21.38 -18.86 -11.17
CA LYS A 71 19.97 -18.95 -10.74
C LYS A 71 19.01 -18.18 -11.67
N LEU A 72 19.54 -17.26 -12.46
CA LEU A 72 18.82 -16.34 -13.35
C LEU A 72 18.61 -16.85 -14.79
N ALA A 73 19.30 -17.91 -15.23
CA ALA A 73 19.26 -18.37 -16.63
C ALA A 73 17.89 -18.93 -17.10
N SER A 74 16.96 -19.20 -16.18
CA SER A 74 15.66 -19.86 -16.43
C SER A 74 14.46 -19.00 -16.02
N ARG A 75 14.60 -17.67 -15.90
CA ARG A 75 13.46 -16.79 -15.55
C ARG A 75 12.75 -16.29 -16.81
N PRO A 76 11.42 -16.52 -16.97
CA PRO A 76 10.66 -15.74 -17.93
C PRO A 76 10.76 -14.25 -17.53
N ASN A 77 10.87 -13.34 -18.51
CA ASN A 77 11.00 -11.89 -18.29
C ASN A 77 12.29 -11.41 -17.59
N LYS A 78 13.40 -12.18 -17.68
CA LYS A 78 14.72 -11.81 -17.11
C LYS A 78 15.16 -10.36 -17.38
N GLN A 79 14.92 -9.84 -18.59
CA GLN A 79 15.33 -8.48 -18.95
C GLN A 79 14.67 -7.43 -18.05
N PHE A 80 13.36 -7.53 -17.81
CA PHE A 80 12.66 -6.61 -16.91
C PHE A 80 13.16 -6.72 -15.47
N TYR A 81 13.43 -7.94 -14.99
CA TYR A 81 14.02 -8.14 -13.67
C TYR A 81 15.36 -7.40 -13.55
N GLN A 82 16.25 -7.54 -14.53
CA GLN A 82 17.56 -6.86 -14.51
C GLN A 82 17.41 -5.33 -14.48
N MET A 83 16.55 -4.77 -15.33
CA MET A 83 16.29 -3.34 -15.36
C MET A 83 15.77 -2.81 -14.01
N ILE A 84 14.92 -3.58 -13.32
CA ILE A 84 14.37 -3.20 -12.00
C ILE A 84 15.46 -3.23 -10.94
N GLU A 85 16.29 -4.27 -10.90
CA GLU A 85 17.36 -4.39 -9.91
C GLU A 85 18.42 -3.29 -10.10
N GLU A 86 18.82 -3.00 -11.35
CA GLU A 86 19.71 -1.87 -11.69
C GLU A 86 19.11 -0.55 -11.22
N TYR A 87 17.80 -0.33 -11.42
CA TYR A 87 17.13 0.86 -10.90
C TYR A 87 17.14 0.90 -9.36
N ARG A 88 16.84 -0.22 -8.69
CA ARG A 88 16.83 -0.31 -7.22
C ARG A 88 18.19 0.01 -6.59
N GLU A 89 19.29 -0.31 -7.26
CA GLU A 89 20.64 0.04 -6.80
C GLU A 89 20.88 1.55 -6.77
N THR A 90 20.11 2.34 -7.53
CA THR A 90 20.21 3.80 -7.54
C THR A 90 19.39 4.48 -6.44
N LEU A 91 18.50 3.74 -5.76
CA LEU A 91 17.58 4.29 -4.77
C LEU A 91 18.16 4.26 -3.35
N GLU A 92 18.02 5.39 -2.65
CA GLU A 92 18.17 5.43 -1.20
C GLU A 92 16.87 4.98 -0.53
N LYS A 93 16.96 4.01 0.38
CA LYS A 93 15.82 3.51 1.15
C LYS A 93 15.86 4.04 2.58
N VAL A 94 14.79 4.68 3.01
CA VAL A 94 14.57 5.17 4.37
C VAL A 94 13.36 4.41 4.95
N PRO A 95 13.57 3.28 5.65
CA PRO A 95 12.46 2.51 6.19
C PRO A 95 11.74 3.28 7.29
N MET A 96 10.41 3.11 7.39
CA MET A 96 9.64 3.69 8.48
C MET A 96 9.92 2.99 9.80
N SER A 97 9.99 3.76 10.88
CA SER A 97 10.22 3.29 12.24
C SER A 97 9.01 3.55 13.14
N LEU A 98 8.85 2.72 14.17
CA LEU A 98 7.86 2.95 15.22
C LEU A 98 8.11 4.27 15.98
N SER A 99 9.31 4.83 15.93
CA SER A 99 9.64 6.11 16.57
C SER A 99 9.10 7.33 15.82
N ASP A 100 8.67 7.17 14.57
CA ASP A 100 8.33 8.31 13.73
C ASP A 100 7.05 9.02 14.22
N PRO A 101 6.97 10.36 14.09
CA PRO A 101 5.83 11.12 14.55
C PRO A 101 4.61 10.84 13.68
N VAL A 102 3.45 10.65 14.32
CA VAL A 102 2.17 10.49 13.61
C VAL A 102 1.56 11.86 13.35
N LYS A 103 1.35 12.19 12.08
CA LYS A 103 0.69 13.43 11.66
C LYS A 103 -0.84 13.30 11.74
N PRO A 104 -1.55 14.30 12.31
CA PRO A 104 -3.01 14.28 12.37
C PRO A 104 -3.61 14.78 11.04
N HIS A 105 -4.32 13.90 10.34
CA HIS A 105 -5.09 14.25 9.15
C HIS A 105 -6.57 13.88 9.33
N ARG A 106 -7.48 14.67 8.76
CA ARG A 106 -8.92 14.33 8.72
C ARG A 106 -9.16 13.10 7.84
N ILE A 107 -8.48 13.06 6.70
CA ILE A 107 -8.42 11.91 5.79
C ILE A 107 -6.95 11.51 5.71
N CYS A 108 -6.63 10.28 6.10
CA CYS A 108 -5.30 9.69 6.02
C CYS A 108 -5.29 8.59 4.95
N VAL A 109 -4.38 8.65 3.99
CA VAL A 109 -4.25 7.66 2.91
C VAL A 109 -2.90 6.99 3.02
N CYS A 110 -2.92 5.68 3.27
CA CYS A 110 -1.73 4.86 3.39
C CYS A 110 -1.69 3.81 2.27
N VAL A 111 -0.50 3.37 1.90
CA VAL A 111 -0.32 2.22 1.01
C VAL A 111 0.48 1.12 1.69
N ARG A 112 0.11 -0.14 1.49
CA ARG A 112 0.80 -1.31 2.01
C ARG A 112 1.09 -2.31 0.92
N LYS A 113 2.38 -2.56 0.68
CA LYS A 113 2.89 -3.65 -0.14
C LYS A 113 2.95 -4.93 0.69
N ARG A 114 2.37 -6.03 0.20
CA ARG A 114 2.61 -7.37 0.78
C ARG A 114 3.85 -8.00 0.14
N PRO A 115 4.50 -8.99 0.79
CA PRO A 115 5.52 -9.79 0.13
C PRO A 115 4.95 -10.67 -0.99
N LEU A 116 5.82 -11.09 -1.92
CA LEU A 116 5.51 -12.16 -2.87
C LEU A 116 5.22 -13.47 -2.12
N ASN A 117 4.12 -14.13 -2.45
CA ASN A 117 3.73 -15.38 -1.83
C ASN A 117 4.47 -16.59 -2.45
N LYS A 118 4.40 -17.75 -1.80
CA LYS A 118 5.08 -18.98 -2.26
C LYS A 118 4.71 -19.39 -3.69
N LYS A 119 3.47 -19.16 -4.13
CA LYS A 119 3.01 -19.50 -5.50
C LYS A 119 3.61 -18.55 -6.52
N GLU A 120 3.68 -17.26 -6.22
CA GLU A 120 4.31 -16.23 -7.06
C GLU A 120 5.83 -16.47 -7.18
N LEU A 121 6.50 -16.77 -6.06
CA LEU A 121 7.91 -17.13 -6.04
C LEU A 121 8.19 -18.40 -6.86
N ALA A 122 7.34 -19.43 -6.75
CA ALA A 122 7.46 -20.65 -7.54
C ALA A 122 7.29 -20.40 -9.05
N LYS A 123 6.41 -19.45 -9.43
CA LYS A 123 6.24 -18.99 -10.81
C LYS A 123 7.33 -18.03 -11.29
N LYS A 124 8.29 -17.68 -10.42
CA LYS A 124 9.35 -16.69 -10.68
C LYS A 124 8.75 -15.32 -11.08
N GLU A 125 7.65 -14.92 -10.45
CA GLU A 125 7.09 -13.57 -10.59
C GLU A 125 8.14 -12.51 -10.24
N ILE A 126 8.08 -11.39 -10.95
CA ILE A 126 8.97 -10.25 -10.72
C ILE A 126 8.25 -9.28 -9.79
N ASP A 127 8.94 -8.84 -8.74
CA ASP A 127 8.47 -7.74 -7.90
C ASP A 127 8.67 -6.42 -8.63
N VAL A 128 7.58 -5.77 -9.02
CA VAL A 128 7.56 -4.50 -9.76
C VAL A 128 7.30 -3.29 -8.87
N VAL A 129 7.25 -3.45 -7.54
CA VAL A 129 6.96 -2.36 -6.61
C VAL A 129 8.15 -2.14 -5.66
N THR A 130 8.55 -0.89 -5.52
CA THR A 130 9.59 -0.50 -4.56
C THR A 130 9.04 0.59 -3.64
N ILE A 131 9.20 0.40 -2.32
CA ILE A 131 8.87 1.42 -1.32
C ILE A 131 10.20 2.03 -0.85
N PRO A 132 10.58 3.22 -1.34
CA PRO A 132 11.81 3.88 -0.89
C PRO A 132 11.68 4.47 0.51
N GLY A 133 10.46 4.73 1.00
CA GLY A 133 10.20 5.37 2.29
C GLY A 133 9.53 6.73 2.16
N ASN A 134 9.38 7.45 3.27
CA ASN A 134 8.84 8.82 3.33
C ASN A 134 7.48 9.00 2.63
N GLY A 135 6.59 8.00 2.68
CA GLY A 135 5.28 8.06 2.03
C GLY A 135 5.32 7.84 0.52
N ALA A 136 6.50 7.67 -0.09
CA ALA A 136 6.62 7.39 -1.52
C ALA A 136 6.49 5.90 -1.82
N LEU A 137 5.95 5.61 -3.00
CA LEU A 137 5.87 4.30 -3.64
C LEU A 137 6.26 4.43 -5.09
N LEU A 138 7.07 3.50 -5.57
CA LEU A 138 7.49 3.42 -6.95
C LEU A 138 6.95 2.15 -7.62
N LEU A 139 6.24 2.31 -8.74
CA LEU A 139 5.78 1.23 -9.59
C LEU A 139 6.64 1.19 -10.86
N HIS A 140 7.29 0.05 -11.10
CA HIS A 140 8.08 -0.23 -12.30
C HIS A 140 7.19 -0.90 -13.35
N GLU A 141 6.43 -0.13 -14.13
CA GLU A 141 5.51 -0.69 -15.13
C GLU A 141 6.31 -1.26 -16.31
N PRO A 142 6.30 -2.58 -16.56
CA PRO A 142 7.01 -3.16 -17.70
C PRO A 142 6.23 -2.89 -18.98
N LYS A 143 6.84 -2.17 -19.92
CA LYS A 143 6.25 -1.85 -21.22
C LYS A 143 7.13 -2.30 -22.37
N GLN A 144 6.52 -2.35 -23.56
CA GLN A 144 7.16 -2.71 -24.79
C GLN A 144 6.79 -1.69 -25.86
N LYS A 145 7.80 -1.13 -26.52
CA LYS A 145 7.62 -0.22 -27.66
C LYS A 145 7.16 -1.00 -28.89
N VAL A 146 6.75 -0.27 -29.93
CA VAL A 146 6.31 -0.83 -31.23
C VAL A 146 7.43 -1.62 -31.91
N ASP A 147 8.69 -1.21 -31.71
CA ASP A 147 9.90 -1.90 -32.20
C ASP A 147 10.31 -3.13 -31.36
N LEU A 148 9.43 -3.56 -30.45
CA LEU A 148 9.65 -4.63 -29.48
C LEU A 148 10.70 -4.35 -28.40
N THR A 149 11.25 -3.13 -28.32
CA THR A 149 12.17 -2.73 -27.26
C THR A 149 11.45 -2.68 -25.91
N LYS A 150 11.92 -3.48 -24.94
CA LYS A 150 11.43 -3.49 -23.57
C LYS A 150 11.96 -2.29 -22.79
N TYR A 151 11.10 -1.62 -22.05
CA TYR A 151 11.47 -0.53 -21.15
C TYR A 151 10.62 -0.52 -19.89
N LEU A 152 11.10 0.17 -18.85
CA LEU A 152 10.33 0.40 -17.64
C LEU A 152 9.76 1.81 -17.64
N GLU A 153 8.48 1.94 -17.37
CA GLU A 153 7.86 3.21 -17.04
C GLU A 153 7.72 3.30 -15.51
N ASN A 154 8.64 4.05 -14.91
CA ASN A 154 8.71 4.22 -13.46
C ASN A 154 7.74 5.34 -13.04
N GLN A 155 6.69 4.97 -12.31
CA GLN A 155 5.68 5.90 -11.80
C GLN A 155 5.81 6.02 -10.28
N THR A 156 5.97 7.24 -9.79
CA THR A 156 6.03 7.55 -8.37
C THR A 156 4.68 8.03 -7.87
N PHE A 157 4.23 7.45 -6.76
CA PHE A 157 3.01 7.83 -6.03
C PHE A 157 3.38 8.25 -4.62
N HIS A 158 2.67 9.25 -4.10
CA HIS A 158 2.88 9.77 -2.75
C HIS A 158 1.63 9.55 -1.89
N PHE A 159 1.86 9.13 -0.66
CA PHE A 159 0.86 8.81 0.36
C PHE A 159 1.29 9.42 1.69
N ASP A 160 0.37 9.49 2.67
CA ASP A 160 0.74 9.93 4.02
C ASP A 160 1.73 8.94 4.66
N TYR A 161 1.53 7.65 4.41
CA TYR A 161 2.42 6.57 4.85
C TYR A 161 2.53 5.47 3.79
N SER A 162 3.74 4.95 3.58
CA SER A 162 4.01 3.83 2.68
C SER A 162 4.70 2.69 3.41
N PHE A 163 4.04 1.53 3.46
CA PHE A 163 4.50 0.33 4.15
C PHE A 163 5.06 -0.68 3.13
N ASP A 164 6.30 -1.12 3.35
CA ASP A 164 6.98 -2.12 2.56
C ASP A 164 6.55 -3.56 2.90
N GLU A 165 7.16 -4.54 2.23
CA GLU A 165 6.88 -5.96 2.41
C GLU A 165 7.21 -6.51 3.81
N ASP A 166 8.08 -5.84 4.56
CA ASP A 166 8.52 -6.26 5.90
C ASP A 166 7.66 -5.64 7.01
N ALA A 167 6.81 -4.65 6.67
CA ALA A 167 5.92 -3.98 7.60
C ALA A 167 4.87 -4.91 8.24
N THR A 168 4.91 -4.99 9.57
CA THR A 168 3.98 -5.77 10.39
C THR A 168 2.61 -5.09 10.53
N ASN A 169 1.60 -5.85 10.94
CA ASN A 169 0.27 -5.29 11.24
C ASN A 169 0.34 -4.25 12.37
N ASP A 170 1.21 -4.42 13.37
CA ASP A 170 1.43 -3.44 14.44
C ASP A 170 1.93 -2.09 13.93
N LEU A 171 2.90 -2.11 13.01
CA LEU A 171 3.43 -0.89 12.39
C LEU A 171 2.34 -0.19 11.57
N VAL A 172 1.62 -0.95 10.75
CA VAL A 172 0.50 -0.43 9.94
C VAL A 172 -0.57 0.17 10.84
N TYR A 173 -0.99 -0.55 11.88
CA TYR A 173 -2.00 -0.11 12.84
C TYR A 173 -1.61 1.20 13.54
N ARG A 174 -0.35 1.32 13.98
CA ARG A 174 0.15 2.51 14.68
C ARG A 174 -0.06 3.81 13.89
N PHE A 175 0.22 3.78 12.58
CA PHE A 175 0.16 4.96 11.72
C PHE A 175 -1.20 5.16 11.02
N SER A 176 -2.06 4.13 10.99
CA SER A 176 -3.37 4.17 10.33
C SER A 176 -4.54 4.31 11.33
N ALA A 177 -4.94 3.20 11.96
CA ALA A 177 -6.16 3.10 12.77
C ALA A 177 -5.97 3.53 14.23
N LYS A 178 -4.78 3.38 14.83
CA LYS A 178 -4.53 3.73 16.24
C LYS A 178 -4.89 5.19 16.59
N PRO A 179 -4.53 6.21 15.78
CA PRO A 179 -4.90 7.60 16.07
C PRO A 179 -6.42 7.84 16.09
N LEU A 180 -7.17 7.04 15.33
CA LEU A 180 -8.62 7.15 15.23
C LEU A 180 -9.35 6.64 16.48
N VAL A 181 -8.71 5.79 17.29
CA VAL A 181 -9.26 5.35 18.59
C VAL A 181 -9.51 6.55 19.48
N LYS A 182 -8.60 7.53 19.51
CA LYS A 182 -8.79 8.75 20.32
C LYS A 182 -10.03 9.54 19.90
N THR A 183 -10.32 9.59 18.60
CA THR A 183 -11.46 10.33 18.03
C THR A 183 -12.79 9.84 18.60
N ILE A 184 -13.00 8.54 18.77
CA ILE A 184 -14.26 8.03 19.33
C ILE A 184 -14.45 8.32 20.81
N PHE A 185 -13.36 8.47 21.57
CA PHE A 185 -13.44 8.89 22.97
C PHE A 185 -13.74 10.39 23.10
N GLU A 186 -13.39 11.18 22.08
CA GLU A 186 -13.69 12.61 21.98
C GLU A 186 -15.10 12.89 21.42
N GLY A 187 -15.95 11.87 21.33
CA GLY A 187 -17.32 12.01 20.84
C GLY A 187 -17.45 11.98 19.31
N GLY A 188 -16.38 11.57 18.62
CA GLY A 188 -16.28 11.59 17.16
C GLY A 188 -16.59 10.26 16.49
N MET A 189 -16.67 10.31 15.17
CA MET A 189 -16.82 9.14 14.30
C MET A 189 -15.48 8.83 13.64
N ALA A 190 -15.11 7.56 13.60
CA ALA A 190 -13.87 7.10 12.99
C ALA A 190 -14.16 6.03 11.96
N THR A 191 -13.45 6.02 10.82
CA THR A 191 -13.51 4.91 9.88
C THR A 191 -12.15 4.54 9.33
N CYS A 192 -11.85 3.25 9.25
CA CYS A 192 -10.66 2.73 8.60
C CYS A 192 -11.05 1.75 7.50
N PHE A 193 -10.60 1.99 6.27
CA PHE A 193 -10.85 1.13 5.12
C PHE A 193 -9.60 0.32 4.78
N ALA A 194 -9.78 -0.96 4.45
CA ALA A 194 -8.81 -1.73 3.68
C ALA A 194 -9.33 -1.90 2.25
N TYR A 195 -8.59 -1.39 1.27
CA TYR A 195 -8.96 -1.39 -0.15
C TYR A 195 -7.89 -2.05 -1.01
N GLY A 196 -8.26 -2.61 -2.17
CA GLY A 196 -7.32 -3.22 -3.12
C GLY A 196 -7.83 -4.53 -3.70
N GLN A 197 -7.03 -5.15 -4.56
CA GLN A 197 -7.45 -6.36 -5.29
C GLN A 197 -7.62 -7.58 -4.37
N THR A 198 -8.32 -8.60 -4.85
CA THR A 198 -8.29 -9.90 -4.20
C THR A 198 -6.88 -10.45 -4.07
N GLY A 199 -6.56 -10.96 -2.87
CA GLY A 199 -5.24 -11.47 -2.54
C GLY A 199 -4.18 -10.41 -2.20
N SER A 200 -4.50 -9.11 -2.16
CA SER A 200 -3.54 -8.07 -1.76
C SER A 200 -3.27 -7.97 -0.25
N GLY A 201 -4.08 -8.65 0.57
CA GLY A 201 -3.88 -8.73 2.03
C GLY A 201 -4.87 -7.94 2.89
N LYS A 202 -6.00 -7.46 2.32
CA LYS A 202 -7.04 -6.72 3.08
C LYS A 202 -7.50 -7.46 4.35
N THR A 203 -8.04 -8.66 4.19
CA THR A 203 -8.51 -9.49 5.31
C THR A 203 -7.39 -9.90 6.26
N HIS A 204 -6.16 -10.11 5.77
CA HIS A 204 -4.99 -10.38 6.63
C HIS A 204 -4.67 -9.19 7.55
N THR A 205 -4.77 -7.97 7.01
CA THR A 205 -4.51 -6.73 7.75
C THR A 205 -5.61 -6.47 8.77
N MET A 206 -6.87 -6.59 8.35
CA MET A 206 -8.02 -6.29 9.21
C MET A 206 -8.28 -7.39 10.23
N GLY A 207 -8.36 -8.64 9.76
CA GLY A 207 -8.76 -9.80 10.55
C GLY A 207 -7.61 -10.62 11.14
N GLY A 208 -6.35 -10.41 10.74
CA GLY A 208 -5.19 -11.13 11.29
C GLY A 208 -4.69 -12.30 10.44
N ASP A 209 -3.64 -12.96 10.95
CA ASP A 209 -2.87 -13.96 10.19
C ASP A 209 -3.65 -15.26 9.98
N PHE A 210 -3.55 -15.85 8.79
CA PHE A 210 -4.12 -17.18 8.52
C PHE A 210 -3.04 -18.26 8.67
N SER A 211 -3.17 -19.12 9.68
CA SER A 211 -2.37 -20.34 9.84
C SER A 211 -3.17 -21.56 9.36
N GLY A 212 -3.04 -21.88 8.06
CA GLY A 212 -3.85 -22.94 7.44
C GLY A 212 -5.34 -22.55 7.41
N LYS A 213 -6.19 -23.31 8.13
CA LYS A 213 -7.62 -23.01 8.29
C LYS A 213 -7.94 -22.13 9.51
N SER A 214 -6.97 -21.94 10.42
CA SER A 214 -7.17 -21.17 11.66
C SER A 214 -6.66 -19.75 11.48
N GLN A 215 -7.53 -18.77 11.69
CA GLN A 215 -7.19 -17.34 11.66
C GLN A 215 -6.77 -16.90 13.07
N ASN A 216 -5.56 -16.39 13.23
CA ASN A 216 -5.13 -15.76 14.47
C ASN A 216 -5.64 -14.32 14.51
N SER A 217 -6.88 -14.19 14.97
CA SER A 217 -7.62 -12.94 15.06
C SER A 217 -6.95 -11.89 15.95
N SER A 218 -6.06 -12.29 16.86
CA SER A 218 -5.39 -11.40 17.83
C SER A 218 -4.41 -10.41 17.20
N LYS A 219 -3.92 -10.68 15.98
CA LYS A 219 -2.93 -9.84 15.28
C LYS A 219 -3.52 -8.93 14.19
N GLY A 220 -4.84 -8.92 14.02
CA GLY A 220 -5.52 -8.03 13.07
C GLY A 220 -5.76 -6.63 13.63
N ILE A 221 -5.94 -5.64 12.75
CA ILE A 221 -6.33 -4.28 13.14
C ILE A 221 -7.60 -4.28 14.01
N TYR A 222 -8.56 -5.19 13.75
CA TYR A 222 -9.75 -5.34 14.57
C TYR A 222 -9.44 -5.57 16.07
N ALA A 223 -8.55 -6.52 16.37
CA ALA A 223 -8.17 -6.85 17.74
C ALA A 223 -7.25 -5.79 18.37
N LEU A 224 -6.31 -5.24 17.60
CA LEU A 224 -5.41 -4.18 18.06
C LEU A 224 -6.20 -2.91 18.43
N ALA A 225 -7.20 -2.52 17.62
CA ALA A 225 -8.10 -1.42 17.93
C ALA A 225 -8.91 -1.68 19.20
N ALA A 226 -9.46 -2.89 19.36
CA ALA A 226 -10.18 -3.27 20.58
C ALA A 226 -9.27 -3.19 21.82
N GLN A 227 -8.03 -3.67 21.72
CA GLN A 227 -7.06 -3.61 22.82
C GLN A 227 -6.79 -2.17 23.27
N ASP A 228 -6.59 -1.25 22.33
CA ASP A 228 -6.40 0.16 22.66
C ASP A 228 -7.69 0.77 23.21
N VAL A 229 -8.87 0.46 22.67
CA VAL A 229 -10.17 0.94 23.23
C VAL A 229 -10.31 0.54 24.70
N PHE A 230 -10.11 -0.74 25.05
CA PHE A 230 -10.20 -1.18 26.44
C PHE A 230 -9.08 -0.57 27.32
N THR A 231 -7.92 -0.27 26.73
CA THR A 231 -6.85 0.43 27.44
C THR A 231 -7.22 1.88 27.75
N LEU A 232 -7.82 2.60 26.79
CA LEU A 232 -8.31 3.97 27.00
C LEU A 232 -9.48 4.02 28.00
N LEU A 233 -10.40 3.05 27.98
CA LEU A 233 -11.51 2.98 28.96
C LEU A 233 -11.01 2.95 30.41
N ARG A 234 -9.85 2.32 30.67
CA ARG A 234 -9.24 2.26 32.01
C ARG A 234 -8.45 3.51 32.39
N GLN A 235 -8.19 4.43 31.47
CA GLN A 235 -7.47 5.67 31.78
C GLN A 235 -8.37 6.60 32.58
N LYS A 236 -7.80 7.23 33.63
CA LYS A 236 -8.54 8.15 34.52
C LYS A 236 -9.32 9.24 33.78
N ARG A 237 -8.81 9.75 32.66
CA ARG A 237 -9.47 10.78 31.83
C ARG A 237 -10.83 10.32 31.27
N TYR A 238 -11.01 9.04 31.01
CA TYR A 238 -12.20 8.49 30.36
C TYR A 238 -13.06 7.64 31.30
N ALA A 239 -12.50 7.16 32.41
CA ALA A 239 -13.21 6.35 33.40
C ALA A 239 -14.46 7.06 33.97
N ASP A 240 -14.39 8.36 34.20
CA ASP A 240 -15.50 9.15 34.78
C ASP A 240 -16.65 9.44 33.78
N ILE A 241 -16.46 9.12 32.49
CA ILE A 241 -17.46 9.38 31.45
C ILE A 241 -18.57 8.31 31.46
N ASP A 242 -18.31 7.13 32.05
CA ASP A 242 -19.21 5.97 32.09
C ASP A 242 -19.58 5.48 30.68
N LEU A 243 -18.55 5.12 29.91
CA LEU A 243 -18.67 4.62 28.54
C LEU A 243 -18.81 3.09 28.52
N CYS A 244 -19.89 2.62 27.92
CA CYS A 244 -20.16 1.20 27.69
C CYS A 244 -19.79 0.83 26.24
N PRO A 245 -18.83 -0.09 26.01
CA PRO A 245 -18.47 -0.55 24.67
C PRO A 245 -19.41 -1.64 24.15
N TYR A 246 -19.75 -1.53 22.87
CA TYR A 246 -20.55 -2.48 22.10
C TYR A 246 -19.83 -2.81 20.80
N VAL A 247 -20.13 -3.99 20.24
CA VAL A 247 -19.62 -4.41 18.94
C VAL A 247 -20.78 -4.82 18.03
N THR A 248 -20.69 -4.43 16.76
CA THR A 248 -21.53 -4.94 15.68
C THR A 248 -20.63 -5.54 14.60
N PHE A 249 -21.13 -6.55 13.89
CA PHE A 249 -20.44 -7.08 12.73
C PHE A 249 -21.45 -7.47 11.66
N PHE A 250 -21.34 -6.88 10.47
CA PHE A 250 -22.24 -7.15 9.35
C PHE A 250 -21.49 -7.16 8.02
N GLU A 251 -22.11 -7.77 7.01
CA GLU A 251 -21.62 -7.72 5.64
C GLU A 251 -22.61 -7.02 4.72
N ILE A 252 -22.07 -6.33 3.72
CA ILE A 252 -22.82 -5.78 2.59
C ILE A 252 -22.51 -6.65 1.38
N TYR A 253 -23.53 -7.36 0.92
CA TYR A 253 -23.43 -8.31 -0.17
C TYR A 253 -24.56 -8.09 -1.16
N ASN A 254 -24.19 -7.89 -2.43
CA ASN A 254 -25.13 -7.67 -3.54
C ASN A 254 -26.22 -6.62 -3.22
N GLY A 255 -25.80 -5.44 -2.71
CA GLY A 255 -26.69 -4.32 -2.38
C GLY A 255 -27.61 -4.58 -1.18
N LYS A 256 -27.36 -5.62 -0.38
CA LYS A 256 -28.13 -5.98 0.83
C LYS A 256 -27.19 -6.05 2.03
N VAL A 257 -27.74 -5.79 3.22
CA VAL A 257 -26.99 -5.84 4.49
C VAL A 257 -27.41 -7.09 5.26
N PHE A 258 -26.43 -7.81 5.81
CA PHE A 258 -26.64 -9.03 6.56
C PHE A 258 -25.86 -9.00 7.87
N ASP A 259 -26.54 -9.28 8.98
CA ASP A 259 -25.91 -9.32 10.30
C ASP A 259 -25.09 -10.60 10.48
N LEU A 260 -23.77 -10.46 10.68
CA LEU A 260 -22.88 -11.62 10.85
C LEU A 260 -22.95 -12.21 12.26
N LEU A 261 -23.37 -11.44 13.25
CA LEU A 261 -23.56 -11.90 14.63
C LEU A 261 -24.93 -12.55 14.83
N ASN A 262 -25.90 -12.23 13.95
CA ASN A 262 -27.23 -12.81 13.94
C ASN A 262 -27.48 -13.72 12.72
N LYS A 263 -26.58 -14.68 12.46
CA LYS A 263 -26.73 -15.76 11.45
C LYS A 263 -27.12 -15.28 10.04
N LYS A 264 -26.51 -14.19 9.56
CA LYS A 264 -26.83 -13.53 8.28
C LYS A 264 -28.29 -13.07 8.17
N ALA A 265 -28.89 -12.61 9.28
CA ALA A 265 -30.21 -11.98 9.24
C ALA A 265 -30.16 -10.76 8.31
N LYS A 266 -31.07 -10.72 7.32
CA LYS A 266 -31.14 -9.62 6.36
C LYS A 266 -31.68 -8.37 7.05
N LEU A 267 -30.94 -7.27 6.95
CA LEU A 267 -31.25 -5.99 7.58
C LEU A 267 -31.79 -4.98 6.57
N ARG A 268 -32.49 -3.96 7.07
CA ARG A 268 -32.98 -2.83 6.28
C ARG A 268 -32.18 -1.57 6.63
N VAL A 269 -31.79 -0.81 5.62
CA VAL A 269 -31.10 0.48 5.79
C VAL A 269 -32.13 1.57 5.49
N LEU A 270 -32.47 2.36 6.51
CA LEU A 270 -33.44 3.45 6.44
C LEU A 270 -32.77 4.77 6.82
N GLU A 271 -33.33 5.88 6.34
CA GLU A 271 -32.90 7.24 6.67
C GLU A 271 -34.05 7.91 7.44
N ASP A 272 -33.75 8.59 8.55
CA ASP A 272 -34.75 9.28 9.36
C ASP A 272 -34.98 10.74 8.91
N GLU A 273 -35.88 11.46 9.59
CA GLU A 273 -36.20 12.86 9.31
C GLU A 273 -34.99 13.81 9.47
N LYS A 274 -33.97 13.39 10.25
CA LYS A 274 -32.71 14.12 10.46
C LYS A 274 -31.63 13.70 9.47
N GLN A 275 -31.98 12.94 8.44
CA GLN A 275 -31.07 12.35 7.46
C GLN A 275 -30.04 11.38 8.07
N GLN A 276 -30.27 10.86 9.27
CA GLN A 276 -29.39 9.85 9.87
C GLN A 276 -29.72 8.48 9.32
N VAL A 277 -28.69 7.75 8.89
CA VAL A 277 -28.86 6.42 8.31
C VAL A 277 -28.80 5.37 9.41
N ASN A 278 -29.88 4.62 9.55
CA ASN A 278 -30.05 3.58 10.56
C ASN A 278 -30.16 2.20 9.91
N VAL A 279 -29.36 1.24 10.41
CA VAL A 279 -29.44 -0.17 10.03
C VAL A 279 -30.39 -0.88 10.98
N VAL A 280 -31.65 -0.98 10.57
CA VAL A 280 -32.73 -1.52 11.42
C VAL A 280 -32.55 -3.02 11.62
N GLY A 281 -32.52 -3.41 12.90
CA GLY A 281 -32.37 -4.79 13.34
C GLY A 281 -30.92 -5.26 13.50
N LEU A 282 -29.93 -4.38 13.35
CA LEU A 282 -28.53 -4.70 13.61
C LEU A 282 -28.31 -4.99 15.10
N GLN A 283 -27.70 -6.13 15.42
CA GLN A 283 -27.44 -6.52 16.79
C GLN A 283 -26.20 -5.82 17.35
N GLU A 284 -26.40 -4.97 18.37
CA GLU A 284 -25.33 -4.41 19.20
C GLU A 284 -25.05 -5.35 20.38
N VAL A 285 -23.88 -5.99 20.38
CA VAL A 285 -23.49 -6.92 21.45
C VAL A 285 -22.62 -6.15 22.47
N PRO A 286 -23.02 -6.06 23.75
CA PRO A 286 -22.17 -5.46 24.77
C PRO A 286 -20.92 -6.33 24.99
N VAL A 287 -19.76 -5.70 25.14
CA VAL A 287 -18.49 -6.39 25.36
C VAL A 287 -17.82 -5.88 26.62
N SER A 288 -17.14 -6.76 27.36
CA SER A 288 -16.49 -6.41 28.64
C SER A 288 -14.97 -6.55 28.60
N SER A 289 -14.46 -7.26 27.59
CA SER A 289 -13.04 -7.54 27.41
C SER A 289 -12.64 -7.60 25.94
N VAL A 290 -11.33 -7.54 25.67
CA VAL A 290 -10.77 -7.75 24.33
C VAL A 290 -11.11 -9.14 23.80
N ASP A 291 -11.10 -10.16 24.67
CA ASP A 291 -11.44 -11.53 24.32
C ASP A 291 -12.89 -11.67 23.83
N ASP A 292 -13.82 -10.89 24.40
CA ASP A 292 -15.21 -10.87 23.92
C ASP A 292 -15.30 -10.34 22.49
N VAL A 293 -14.53 -9.30 22.16
CA VAL A 293 -14.46 -8.76 20.80
C VAL A 293 -13.87 -9.78 19.83
N ILE A 294 -12.77 -10.44 20.22
CA ILE A 294 -12.13 -11.49 19.42
C ILE A 294 -13.12 -12.64 19.16
N LYS A 295 -13.88 -13.09 20.16
CA LYS A 295 -14.93 -14.10 19.99
C LYS A 295 -16.00 -13.65 18.98
N MET A 296 -16.48 -12.41 19.07
CA MET A 296 -17.46 -11.88 18.11
C MET A 296 -16.90 -11.80 16.68
N MET A 297 -15.62 -11.44 16.54
CA MET A 297 -14.93 -11.45 15.24
C MET A 297 -14.84 -12.85 14.65
N GLU A 298 -14.51 -13.87 15.46
CA GLU A 298 -14.45 -15.27 15.03
C GLU A 298 -15.82 -15.79 14.61
N VAL A 299 -16.86 -15.51 15.39
CA VAL A 299 -18.26 -15.84 15.06
C VAL A 299 -18.65 -15.22 13.71
N GLY A 300 -18.40 -13.91 13.53
CA GLY A 300 -18.75 -13.23 12.31
C GLY A 300 -17.92 -13.69 11.10
N SER A 301 -16.64 -14.00 11.29
CA SER A 301 -15.76 -14.50 10.23
C SER A 301 -16.14 -15.92 9.78
N ALA A 302 -16.51 -16.79 10.72
CA ALA A 302 -17.05 -18.12 10.42
C ALA A 302 -18.39 -18.01 9.67
N CYS A 303 -19.27 -17.11 10.14
CA CYS A 303 -20.55 -16.81 9.49
C CYS A 303 -20.34 -16.32 8.05
N ARG A 304 -19.43 -15.38 7.82
CA ARG A 304 -19.05 -14.86 6.49
C ARG A 304 -18.61 -16.00 5.55
N THR A 305 -17.80 -16.93 6.04
CA THR A 305 -17.21 -18.06 5.30
C THR A 305 -18.22 -19.19 4.99
N SER A 306 -19.27 -19.37 5.78
CA SER A 306 -20.21 -20.50 5.67
C SER A 306 -21.02 -20.58 4.35
N GLY A 307 -20.95 -19.56 3.48
CA GLY A 307 -21.61 -19.53 2.16
C GLY A 307 -20.72 -19.91 0.96
N GLN A 308 -19.51 -20.45 1.19
CA GLN A 308 -18.54 -20.72 0.12
C GLN A 308 -18.88 -21.98 -0.71
N THR A 309 -19.04 -21.80 -2.02
CA THR A 309 -18.80 -22.88 -3.00
C THR A 309 -17.32 -22.84 -3.42
N PHE A 310 -16.75 -23.94 -3.93
CA PHE A 310 -15.34 -24.05 -4.34
C PHE A 310 -14.84 -22.95 -5.32
N ALA A 311 -15.76 -22.23 -5.99
CA ALA A 311 -15.47 -21.13 -6.91
C ALA A 311 -15.52 -19.72 -6.27
N ASN A 312 -16.05 -19.58 -5.04
CA ASN A 312 -16.41 -18.29 -4.45
C ASN A 312 -15.74 -18.12 -3.09
N ALA A 313 -14.52 -17.58 -3.05
CA ALA A 313 -13.93 -17.12 -1.80
C ALA A 313 -14.73 -15.89 -1.29
N SER A 314 -15.69 -16.10 -0.37
CA SER A 314 -16.67 -15.08 0.03
C SER A 314 -16.06 -13.76 0.53
N SER A 315 -14.84 -13.78 1.08
CA SER A 315 -14.18 -12.56 1.57
C SER A 315 -13.81 -11.56 0.48
N SER A 316 -13.71 -11.99 -0.78
CA SER A 316 -13.45 -11.06 -1.89
C SER A 316 -14.71 -10.39 -2.44
N ARG A 317 -15.90 -10.85 -2.05
CA ARG A 317 -17.16 -10.47 -2.73
C ARG A 317 -18.20 -9.78 -1.86
N SER A 318 -17.98 -9.73 -0.55
CA SER A 318 -18.76 -8.92 0.38
C SER A 318 -17.87 -7.92 1.12
N HIS A 319 -18.40 -6.73 1.38
CA HIS A 319 -17.76 -5.76 2.28
C HIS A 319 -18.10 -6.13 3.70
N ALA A 320 -17.10 -6.31 4.57
CA ALA A 320 -17.33 -6.59 5.98
C ALA A 320 -17.07 -5.34 6.82
N VAL A 321 -17.99 -5.03 7.73
CA VAL A 321 -17.93 -3.85 8.58
C VAL A 321 -18.05 -4.28 10.04
N LEU A 322 -16.95 -4.20 10.77
CA LEU A 322 -16.91 -4.35 12.21
C LEU A 322 -16.99 -2.96 12.83
N GLN A 323 -17.93 -2.72 13.76
CA GLN A 323 -18.00 -1.44 14.46
C GLN A 323 -17.74 -1.64 15.95
N VAL A 324 -16.91 -0.76 16.51
CA VAL A 324 -16.79 -0.58 17.95
C VAL A 324 -17.53 0.69 18.32
N ILE A 325 -18.56 0.56 19.15
CA ILE A 325 -19.47 1.64 19.51
C ILE A 325 -19.31 1.92 21.00
N LEU A 326 -19.10 3.19 21.35
CA LEU A 326 -19.11 3.66 22.73
C LEU A 326 -20.43 4.35 23.00
N ARG A 327 -21.16 3.90 24.03
CA ARG A 327 -22.39 4.53 24.49
C ARG A 327 -22.22 5.12 25.87
N ARG A 328 -22.84 6.27 26.12
CA ARG A 328 -22.96 6.90 27.43
C ARG A 328 -24.43 6.94 27.82
N ARG A 329 -24.83 6.22 28.87
CA ARG A 329 -26.26 6.15 29.30
C ARG A 329 -27.22 5.87 28.14
N ASN A 330 -26.87 4.90 27.29
CA ASN A 330 -27.56 4.51 26.05
C ASN A 330 -27.51 5.51 24.88
N PHE A 331 -26.96 6.71 25.04
CA PHE A 331 -26.71 7.63 23.92
C PHE A 331 -25.41 7.25 23.20
N LEU A 332 -25.39 7.38 21.88
CA LEU A 332 -24.18 7.18 21.08
C LEU A 332 -23.16 8.27 21.44
N HIS A 333 -21.98 7.85 21.92
CA HIS A 333 -20.86 8.75 22.21
C HIS A 333 -19.87 8.76 21.04
N GLY A 334 -19.40 7.59 20.60
CA GLY A 334 -18.45 7.48 19.49
C GLY A 334 -18.59 6.15 18.76
N LYS A 335 -18.20 6.12 17.48
CA LYS A 335 -18.32 4.92 16.62
C LYS A 335 -17.07 4.79 15.77
N PHE A 336 -16.39 3.64 15.87
CA PHE A 336 -15.26 3.29 15.02
C PHE A 336 -15.67 2.17 14.08
N SER A 337 -15.79 2.48 12.79
CA SER A 337 -16.07 1.51 11.73
C SER A 337 -14.76 1.02 11.10
N LEU A 338 -14.50 -0.29 11.19
CA LEU A 338 -13.35 -0.95 10.57
C LEU A 338 -13.86 -1.79 9.40
N VAL A 339 -13.49 -1.40 8.17
CA VAL A 339 -14.10 -1.88 6.93
C VAL A 339 -13.10 -2.70 6.11
N ASP A 340 -13.41 -3.97 5.87
CA ASP A 340 -12.71 -4.85 4.92
C ASP A 340 -13.51 -4.89 3.61
N LEU A 341 -13.07 -4.11 2.61
CA LEU A 341 -13.79 -3.99 1.35
C LEU A 341 -13.61 -5.24 0.49
N ALA A 342 -14.56 -5.48 -0.40
CA ALA A 342 -14.45 -6.46 -1.47
C ALA A 342 -13.27 -6.12 -2.43
N GLY A 343 -12.85 -7.11 -3.21
CA GLY A 343 -11.83 -6.92 -4.25
C GLY A 343 -12.26 -5.92 -5.32
N ASN A 344 -11.33 -5.12 -5.83
CA ASN A 344 -11.58 -4.14 -6.89
C ASN A 344 -11.23 -4.64 -8.32
N GLU A 345 -11.05 -5.96 -8.50
CA GLU A 345 -10.85 -6.58 -9.81
C GLU A 345 -12.05 -6.41 -10.76
N ARG A 346 -11.80 -6.52 -12.08
CA ARG A 346 -12.80 -6.30 -13.12
C ARG A 346 -13.57 -7.59 -13.41
N GLY A 347 -14.81 -7.46 -13.91
CA GLY A 347 -15.65 -8.60 -14.28
C GLY A 347 -15.07 -9.49 -15.38
N THR A 348 -14.17 -8.96 -16.22
CA THR A 348 -13.44 -9.70 -17.25
C THR A 348 -12.42 -10.69 -16.67
N ASP A 349 -12.01 -10.50 -15.43
CA ASP A 349 -11.01 -11.33 -14.75
C ASP A 349 -11.62 -12.60 -14.14
N VAL A 350 -12.96 -12.66 -14.12
CA VAL A 350 -13.68 -13.78 -13.52
C VAL A 350 -13.87 -14.87 -14.56
N SER A 351 -13.22 -16.01 -14.35
CA SER A 351 -13.20 -17.14 -15.29
C SER A 351 -14.56 -17.81 -15.53
N SER A 352 -15.60 -17.44 -14.77
CA SER A 352 -16.96 -17.98 -14.90
C SER A 352 -17.88 -16.97 -15.58
N ASN A 353 -18.46 -17.34 -16.72
CA ASN A 353 -19.52 -16.58 -17.41
C ASN A 353 -20.89 -16.66 -16.70
N ASP A 354 -20.93 -17.02 -15.42
CA ASP A 354 -22.16 -17.12 -14.66
C ASP A 354 -22.79 -15.74 -14.46
N ARG A 355 -24.05 -15.60 -14.87
CA ARG A 355 -24.81 -14.35 -14.74
C ARG A 355 -24.85 -13.83 -13.30
N HIS A 356 -24.89 -14.73 -12.32
CA HIS A 356 -24.85 -14.35 -10.90
C HIS A 356 -23.55 -13.64 -10.54
N THR A 357 -22.41 -14.17 -10.98
CA THR A 357 -21.08 -13.61 -10.73
C THR A 357 -20.90 -12.25 -11.41
N ILE A 358 -21.46 -12.07 -12.62
CA ILE A 358 -21.42 -10.77 -13.32
C ILE A 358 -22.19 -9.69 -12.55
N VAL A 359 -23.40 -10.01 -12.07
CA VAL A 359 -24.22 -9.07 -11.28
C VAL A 359 -23.51 -8.72 -9.96
N GLU A 360 -22.93 -9.70 -9.31
CA GLU A 360 -22.15 -9.54 -8.08
C GLU A 360 -20.95 -8.60 -8.29
N THR A 361 -20.13 -8.83 -9.32
CA THR A 361 -18.99 -7.96 -9.65
C THR A 361 -19.42 -6.55 -10.05
N ALA A 362 -20.56 -6.40 -10.74
CA ALA A 362 -21.11 -5.09 -11.07
C ALA A 362 -21.51 -4.31 -9.81
N GLU A 363 -22.11 -4.97 -8.81
CA GLU A 363 -22.50 -4.33 -7.56
C GLU A 363 -21.30 -3.95 -6.69
N ILE A 364 -20.26 -4.80 -6.65
CA ILE A 364 -18.99 -4.48 -5.97
C ILE A 364 -18.40 -3.21 -6.58
N ASN A 365 -18.26 -3.16 -7.91
CA ASN A 365 -17.71 -1.98 -8.59
C ASN A 365 -18.56 -0.73 -8.41
N ARG A 366 -19.90 -0.86 -8.41
CA ARG A 366 -20.82 0.26 -8.11
C ARG A 366 -20.57 0.83 -6.71
N SER A 367 -20.44 -0.03 -5.71
CA SER A 367 -20.19 0.40 -4.34
C SER A 367 -18.82 1.05 -4.12
N LEU A 368 -17.77 0.54 -4.76
CA LEU A 368 -16.43 1.12 -4.72
C LEU A 368 -16.37 2.46 -5.47
N LEU A 369 -17.03 2.57 -6.64
CA LEU A 369 -17.13 3.85 -7.36
C LEU A 369 -17.90 4.90 -6.55
N ALA A 370 -19.01 4.52 -5.92
CA ALA A 370 -19.76 5.41 -5.04
C ALA A 370 -18.89 5.92 -3.87
N LEU A 371 -18.09 5.04 -3.26
CA LEU A 371 -17.16 5.41 -2.19
C LEU A 371 -16.13 6.43 -2.70
N LYS A 372 -15.56 6.21 -3.88
CA LYS A 372 -14.61 7.12 -4.52
C LYS A 372 -15.18 8.52 -4.65
N GLU A 373 -16.37 8.60 -5.24
CA GLU A 373 -17.04 9.87 -5.48
C GLU A 373 -17.41 10.56 -4.17
N CYS A 374 -17.78 9.81 -3.12
CA CYS A 374 -18.04 10.39 -1.80
C CYS A 374 -16.79 11.02 -1.19
N ILE A 375 -15.65 10.33 -1.20
CA ILE A 375 -14.40 10.87 -0.62
C ILE A 375 -13.86 12.02 -1.47
N ARG A 376 -13.95 11.92 -2.80
CA ARG A 376 -13.55 12.99 -3.73
C ARG A 376 -14.39 14.27 -3.52
N SER A 377 -15.72 14.14 -3.47
CA SER A 377 -16.61 15.26 -3.20
C SER A 377 -16.38 15.87 -1.81
N LEU A 378 -16.05 15.06 -0.80
CA LEU A 378 -15.71 15.53 0.54
C LEU A 378 -14.42 16.36 0.53
N GLY A 379 -13.40 15.94 -0.23
CA GLY A 379 -12.16 16.70 -0.40
C GLY A 379 -12.31 18.02 -1.11
N GLN A 380 -13.23 18.09 -2.08
CA GLN A 380 -13.52 19.31 -2.84
C GLN A 380 -14.50 20.24 -2.10
N ASN A 381 -14.91 19.91 -0.87
CA ASN A 381 -15.95 20.63 -0.13
C ASN A 381 -17.23 20.84 -0.96
N SER A 382 -17.62 19.84 -1.76
CA SER A 382 -18.81 19.92 -2.59
C SER A 382 -20.08 19.94 -1.73
N GLU A 383 -21.04 20.78 -2.09
CA GLU A 383 -22.31 20.93 -1.37
C GLU A 383 -23.14 19.63 -1.36
N HIS A 384 -23.11 18.87 -2.47
CA HIS A 384 -23.84 17.60 -2.59
C HIS A 384 -22.90 16.41 -2.69
N ILE A 385 -22.88 15.58 -1.65
CA ILE A 385 -22.12 14.32 -1.61
C ILE A 385 -23.06 13.13 -1.91
N PRO A 386 -22.77 12.29 -2.92
CA PRO A 386 -23.72 11.29 -3.45
C PRO A 386 -23.80 10.00 -2.61
N PHE A 387 -24.08 10.09 -1.31
CA PHE A 387 -24.11 8.93 -0.41
C PHE A 387 -25.14 7.86 -0.80
N ARG A 388 -26.20 8.22 -1.53
CA ARG A 388 -27.29 7.30 -1.91
C ARG A 388 -26.93 6.31 -3.02
N MET A 389 -25.78 6.46 -3.68
CA MET A 389 -25.37 5.64 -4.83
C MET A 389 -25.09 4.17 -4.51
N SER A 390 -24.81 3.83 -3.25
CA SER A 390 -24.62 2.45 -2.81
C SER A 390 -25.04 2.25 -1.35
N LYS A 391 -25.33 1.01 -0.94
CA LYS A 391 -25.61 0.73 0.48
C LYS A 391 -24.38 0.92 1.38
N LEU A 392 -23.17 0.71 0.86
CA LEU A 392 -21.93 0.96 1.58
C LEU A 392 -21.81 2.44 1.98
N THR A 393 -21.97 3.35 1.02
CA THR A 393 -21.89 4.79 1.25
C THR A 393 -23.07 5.33 2.06
N GLN A 394 -24.26 4.72 1.95
CA GLN A 394 -25.39 5.06 2.81
C GLN A 394 -25.08 4.74 4.27
N VAL A 395 -24.63 3.51 4.57
CA VAL A 395 -24.35 3.07 5.95
C VAL A 395 -23.19 3.84 6.59
N LEU A 396 -22.22 4.27 5.78
CA LEU A 396 -21.04 5.00 6.25
C LEU A 396 -21.20 6.53 6.18
N ARG A 397 -22.40 7.05 5.85
CA ARG A 397 -22.65 8.50 5.71
C ARG A 397 -22.19 9.31 6.93
N ASP A 398 -22.56 8.86 8.13
CA ASP A 398 -22.22 9.55 9.40
C ASP A 398 -20.69 9.69 9.58
N SER A 399 -19.94 8.74 9.05
CA SER A 399 -18.48 8.70 9.13
C SER A 399 -17.78 9.67 8.18
N PHE A 400 -18.50 10.33 7.27
CA PHE A 400 -17.93 11.33 6.37
C PHE A 400 -18.40 12.76 6.68
N ILE A 401 -19.67 12.93 7.07
CA ILE A 401 -20.28 14.26 7.24
C ILE A 401 -19.99 14.87 8.63
N GLY A 402 -19.77 14.06 9.67
CA GLY A 402 -19.60 14.57 11.03
C GLY A 402 -18.45 15.57 11.18
N GLU A 403 -18.69 16.67 11.91
CA GLU A 403 -17.67 17.70 12.21
C GLU A 403 -16.44 17.10 12.89
N ASN A 404 -16.65 16.16 13.82
CA ASN A 404 -15.61 15.37 14.46
C ASN A 404 -15.49 13.98 13.84
N SER A 405 -15.38 13.91 12.51
CA SER A 405 -15.17 12.65 11.79
C SER A 405 -13.78 12.54 11.18
N ARG A 406 -13.15 11.37 11.35
CA ARG A 406 -11.84 11.06 10.76
C ARG A 406 -11.87 9.74 10.01
N THR A 407 -11.20 9.71 8.87
CA THR A 407 -11.13 8.55 8.00
C THR A 407 -9.68 8.18 7.68
N CYS A 408 -9.37 6.89 7.69
CA CYS A 408 -8.13 6.35 7.15
C CYS A 408 -8.44 5.34 6.05
N MET A 409 -7.69 5.37 4.96
CA MET A 409 -7.79 4.42 3.86
C MET A 409 -6.43 3.73 3.68
N ILE A 410 -6.41 2.40 3.75
CA ILE A 410 -5.22 1.57 3.58
C ILE A 410 -5.33 0.85 2.24
N ALA A 411 -4.57 1.32 1.26
CA ALA A 411 -4.46 0.74 -0.07
C ALA A 411 -3.52 -0.47 -0.04
N MET A 412 -4.06 -1.65 -0.28
CA MET A 412 -3.36 -2.92 -0.24
C MET A 412 -2.98 -3.35 -1.66
N ILE A 413 -1.70 -3.53 -1.93
CA ILE A 413 -1.19 -3.84 -3.27
C ILE A 413 -0.43 -5.16 -3.35
N SER A 414 -0.51 -5.81 -4.50
CA SER A 414 0.28 -7.00 -4.83
C SER A 414 1.55 -6.58 -5.60
N PRO A 415 2.74 -7.08 -5.22
CA PRO A 415 4.00 -6.66 -5.85
C PRO A 415 4.28 -7.35 -7.20
N GLY A 416 3.58 -8.42 -7.53
CA GLY A 416 3.88 -9.24 -8.70
C GLY A 416 3.57 -8.53 -10.03
N MET A 417 4.42 -8.75 -11.03
CA MET A 417 4.30 -8.20 -12.38
C MET A 417 2.94 -8.48 -13.03
N ASN A 418 2.38 -9.68 -12.86
CA ASN A 418 1.04 -9.99 -13.41
C ASN A 418 -0.09 -9.19 -12.74
N SER A 419 0.17 -8.61 -11.56
CA SER A 419 -0.78 -7.75 -10.85
C SER A 419 -0.56 -6.27 -11.12
N CYS A 420 0.37 -5.90 -12.01
CA CYS A 420 0.75 -4.51 -12.25
C CYS A 420 -0.45 -3.62 -12.64
N GLU A 421 -1.34 -4.10 -13.51
CA GLU A 421 -2.53 -3.33 -13.90
C GLU A 421 -3.49 -3.11 -12.72
N TYR A 422 -3.72 -4.15 -11.89
CA TYR A 422 -4.57 -4.03 -10.69
C TYR A 422 -3.96 -3.09 -9.66
N THR A 423 -2.65 -3.21 -9.41
CA THR A 423 -1.91 -2.31 -8.54
C THR A 423 -2.01 -0.86 -9.04
N LEU A 424 -1.82 -0.62 -10.34
CA LEU A 424 -1.96 0.71 -10.93
C LEU A 424 -3.38 1.28 -10.75
N ASN A 425 -4.41 0.46 -10.95
CA ASN A 425 -5.80 0.86 -10.71
C ASN A 425 -6.06 1.22 -9.24
N THR A 426 -5.51 0.45 -8.30
CA THR A 426 -5.58 0.78 -6.86
C THR A 426 -4.84 2.09 -6.56
N LEU A 427 -3.61 2.27 -7.06
CA LEU A 427 -2.82 3.48 -6.80
C LEU A 427 -3.46 4.74 -7.39
N ARG A 428 -4.01 4.66 -8.61
CA ARG A 428 -4.75 5.77 -9.24
C ARG A 428 -6.08 6.08 -8.58
N TYR A 429 -6.69 5.10 -7.90
CA TYR A 429 -7.88 5.36 -7.09
C TYR A 429 -7.54 6.27 -5.91
N GLU A 430 -6.42 5.97 -5.25
CA GLU A 430 -5.98 6.60 -4.01
C GLU A 430 -5.29 7.94 -4.25
N SER A 431 -4.58 8.10 -5.36
CA SER A 431 -3.94 9.37 -5.73
C SER A 431 -4.93 10.49 -6.06
N VAL A 432 -6.22 10.18 -6.18
CA VAL A 432 -7.32 11.14 -6.39
C VAL A 432 -8.02 11.49 -5.08
N LEU A 433 -7.74 10.75 -4.00
CA LEU A 433 -8.18 11.18 -2.68
C LEU A 433 -7.41 12.43 -2.27
N PRO A 434 -7.96 13.28 -1.39
CA PRO A 434 -7.37 14.55 -1.00
C PRO A 434 -6.20 14.32 -0.03
N ALA A 435 -5.23 13.52 -0.44
CA ALA A 435 -3.87 13.76 -0.03
C ALA A 435 -3.44 15.02 -0.80
N PHE A 436 -2.97 16.03 -0.08
CA PHE A 436 -2.39 17.31 -0.55
C PHE A 436 -3.20 18.59 -0.34
N GLU A 437 -3.12 19.10 0.89
CA GLU A 437 -2.98 20.55 1.17
C GLU A 437 -1.51 21.03 1.09
N ALA A 438 -0.55 20.21 0.64
CA ALA A 438 0.89 20.53 0.74
C ALA A 438 1.69 20.59 -0.58
N ILE A 439 1.11 20.30 -1.75
CA ILE A 439 1.85 20.40 -3.04
C ILE A 439 1.60 21.70 -3.80
N SER A 440 0.57 22.48 -3.46
CA SER A 440 0.38 23.80 -4.10
C SER A 440 1.54 24.76 -3.83
N GLN A 441 2.27 24.64 -2.71
CA GLN A 441 3.42 25.48 -2.43
C GLN A 441 4.73 25.00 -3.07
N VAL A 442 4.88 23.71 -3.38
CA VAL A 442 6.10 23.19 -4.05
C VAL A 442 6.00 23.38 -5.55
N SER A 443 4.83 23.20 -6.16
CA SER A 443 4.66 23.51 -7.58
C SER A 443 4.71 25.02 -7.84
N GLU A 444 4.16 25.86 -6.94
CA GLU A 444 4.33 27.33 -7.02
C GLU A 444 5.77 27.76 -6.73
N MET A 445 6.52 27.07 -5.86
CA MET A 445 7.95 27.35 -5.67
C MET A 445 8.77 26.93 -6.89
N GLU A 446 8.50 25.78 -7.51
CA GLU A 446 9.22 25.31 -8.71
C GLU A 446 8.87 26.14 -9.94
N GLU A 447 7.62 26.59 -10.11
CA GLU A 447 7.25 27.57 -11.15
C GLU A 447 7.88 28.94 -10.91
N ARG A 448 7.93 29.43 -9.66
CA ARG A 448 8.66 30.68 -9.33
C ARG A 448 10.16 30.54 -9.53
N PHE A 449 10.76 29.39 -9.22
CA PHE A 449 12.19 29.15 -9.47
C PHE A 449 12.49 29.08 -10.97
N TYR A 450 11.58 28.53 -11.78
CA TYR A 450 11.70 28.53 -13.24
C TYR A 450 11.47 29.90 -13.89
N GLU A 451 10.59 30.75 -13.32
CA GLU A 451 10.42 32.14 -13.76
C GLU A 451 11.60 33.03 -13.34
N GLU A 452 12.13 32.88 -12.13
CA GLU A 452 13.34 33.61 -11.68
C GLU A 452 14.60 33.19 -12.47
N LEU A 453 14.73 31.91 -12.82
CA LEU A 453 15.80 31.43 -13.72
C LEU A 453 15.65 31.93 -15.16
N LYS A 454 14.42 32.14 -15.66
CA LYS A 454 14.18 32.77 -16.97
C LYS A 454 14.52 34.25 -16.97
N VAL A 455 14.27 34.97 -15.87
CA VAL A 455 14.65 36.39 -15.74
C VAL A 455 16.18 36.54 -15.63
N CYS A 456 16.87 35.65 -14.91
CA CYS A 456 18.33 35.60 -14.90
C CYS A 456 18.94 35.18 -16.26
N SER A 457 18.29 34.28 -17.00
CA SER A 457 18.72 33.89 -18.36
C SER A 457 18.57 35.02 -19.39
N PHE A 458 17.63 35.95 -19.20
CA PHE A 458 17.43 37.09 -20.10
C PHE A 458 18.35 38.29 -19.79
N LEU A 459 18.78 38.42 -18.53
CA LEU A 459 19.69 39.50 -18.10
C LEU A 459 21.18 39.19 -18.32
N VAL A 460 21.55 37.92 -18.51
CA VAL A 460 22.95 37.52 -18.75
C VAL A 460 23.30 37.42 -20.25
N THR A 461 22.34 37.53 -21.16
CA THR A 461 22.58 37.48 -22.62
C THR A 461 22.64 38.85 -23.31
N CYS A 462 22.56 39.98 -22.57
CA CYS A 462 22.48 41.32 -23.16
C CYS A 462 23.71 42.22 -22.89
N SER A 463 24.87 41.66 -22.51
CA SER A 463 26.09 42.45 -22.25
C SER A 463 27.36 42.01 -22.99
N GLU A 464 27.31 41.10 -23.96
CA GLU A 464 28.52 40.65 -24.71
C GLU A 464 28.34 40.49 -26.23
N TRP A 465 27.58 41.37 -26.89
CA TRP A 465 27.54 41.45 -28.37
C TRP A 465 27.68 42.88 -28.91
N ALA A 466 28.61 43.65 -28.34
CA ALA A 466 29.07 44.93 -28.92
C ALA A 466 30.59 44.95 -29.07
N ALA A 467 31.13 43.97 -29.80
CA ALA A 467 32.48 44.01 -30.35
C ALA A 467 32.61 43.01 -31.50
N LEU A 468 32.05 43.35 -32.66
CA LEU A 468 32.53 43.03 -34.02
C LEU A 468 31.45 43.38 -35.04
N PHE A 469 31.72 44.46 -35.79
CA PHE A 469 30.98 45.06 -36.90
C PHE A 469 29.76 45.93 -36.57
#